data_AF-A0A975CAY1-F1
#
_entry.id   AF-A0A975CAY1-F1
#
_cell.length_a   1.000
_cell.length_b   1.000
_cell.length_c   1.000
_cell.angle_alpha   90.00
_cell.angle_beta   90.00
_cell.angle_gamma   90.00
#
_symmetry.space_group_name_H-M   'P 1'
#
loop_
_entity.id
_entity.type
_entity.pdbx_description
1 polymer ?
#
loop_
_entity_poly.entity_id
_entity_poly.type
_entity_poly.pdbx_seq_one_letter_code
_entity_poly.pdbx_strand_id
1 'polypeptide(L)'
;MEIYEQFNCLLLDDKLDEILELLHEFKNSRRLMTDEMGWVYWNISDANAVQRKYQMVYENHVKFVEWGKAELFPDRLHWFVSDATQALTLSLGDYFEEWFNWYLYACQHSTRTAENRGIRFESHRAAIGSLLKLKKLTQIEIPFSHMCGLLQEDHDWENHTFAAFTYYTLLLEKVFMLDEQELLNDVSLRIRELLEQEVKGMLHSSTAESQSYTALGSWLDLNTSRQAKGSMTVLLYNLGCTYHAIGKYEESIEMFRIALDNNSTVTNYGLALYLSSIWNVGGTSREVIDVFNTYSSDGTAINDLFRYAPDLSSIVTF
;
A
#
# COMPACT_ATOMS: atom_id res chain seq x y z
N MET A 1 -1.55 4.51 -30.66
CA MET A 1 -1.73 4.56 -29.20
C MET A 1 -0.36 4.36 -28.60
N GLU A 2 0.13 5.34 -27.85
CA GLU A 2 1.43 5.22 -27.17
C GLU A 2 1.40 4.03 -26.18
N ILE A 3 2.54 3.40 -25.94
CA ILE A 3 2.62 2.19 -25.10
C ILE A 3 1.95 2.37 -23.72
N TYR A 4 2.11 3.54 -23.11
CA TYR A 4 1.51 3.87 -21.82
C TYR A 4 -0.01 4.01 -21.87
N GLU A 5 -0.56 4.54 -22.97
CA GLU A 5 -2.01 4.60 -23.17
C GLU A 5 -2.60 3.19 -23.29
N GLN A 6 -1.93 2.31 -24.04
CA GLN A 6 -2.34 0.90 -24.17
C GLN A 6 -2.30 0.18 -22.84
N PHE A 7 -1.20 0.34 -22.10
CA PHE A 7 -1.04 -0.21 -20.78
C PHE A 7 -2.16 0.26 -19.83
N ASN A 8 -2.46 1.57 -19.80
CA ASN A 8 -3.50 2.13 -18.94
C ASN A 8 -4.89 1.59 -19.31
N CYS A 9 -5.21 1.43 -20.60
CA CYS A 9 -6.47 0.81 -21.03
C CYS A 9 -6.60 -0.64 -20.53
N LEU A 10 -5.54 -1.44 -20.66
CA LEU A 10 -5.54 -2.83 -20.20
C LEU A 10 -5.62 -2.93 -18.67
N LEU A 11 -4.97 -2.00 -17.95
CA LEU A 11 -5.00 -1.93 -16.50
C LEU A 11 -6.41 -1.64 -15.98
N LEU A 12 -7.14 -0.73 -16.63
CA LEU A 12 -8.54 -0.43 -16.28
C LEU A 12 -9.49 -1.61 -16.52
N ASP A 13 -9.18 -2.46 -17.50
CA ASP A 13 -9.95 -3.66 -17.85
C ASP A 13 -9.51 -4.92 -17.06
N ASP A 14 -8.53 -4.80 -16.14
CA ASP A 14 -7.93 -5.93 -15.38
C ASP A 14 -7.38 -7.06 -16.28
N LYS A 15 -6.84 -6.69 -17.45
CA LYS A 15 -6.31 -7.61 -18.48
C LYS A 15 -4.83 -7.92 -18.24
N LEU A 16 -4.55 -8.60 -17.14
CA LEU A 16 -3.18 -8.81 -16.64
C LEU A 16 -2.29 -9.64 -17.58
N ASP A 17 -2.85 -10.62 -18.30
CA ASP A 17 -2.07 -11.43 -19.23
C ASP A 17 -1.72 -10.65 -20.51
N GLU A 18 -2.64 -9.83 -21.03
CA GLU A 18 -2.38 -8.92 -22.15
C GLU A 18 -1.39 -7.82 -21.78
N ILE A 19 -1.38 -7.36 -20.52
CA ILE A 19 -0.34 -6.45 -20.01
C ILE A 19 1.03 -7.11 -20.09
N LEU A 20 1.16 -8.37 -19.68
CA LEU A 20 2.42 -9.10 -19.75
C LEU A 20 2.90 -9.27 -21.19
N GLU A 21 2.00 -9.64 -22.10
CA GLU A 21 2.31 -9.72 -23.55
C GLU A 21 2.81 -8.37 -24.09
N LEU A 22 2.08 -7.29 -23.81
CA LEU A 22 2.44 -5.92 -24.22
C LEU A 22 3.83 -5.51 -23.71
N LEU A 23 4.13 -5.76 -22.43
CA LEU A 23 5.41 -5.40 -21.82
C LEU A 23 6.57 -6.24 -22.37
N HIS A 24 6.35 -7.52 -22.64
CA HIS A 24 7.35 -8.38 -23.27
C HIS A 24 7.63 -8.00 -24.72
N GLU A 25 6.60 -7.67 -25.51
CA GLU A 25 6.78 -7.15 -26.86
C GLU A 25 7.54 -5.82 -26.84
N PHE A 26 7.15 -4.89 -25.96
CA PHE A 26 7.81 -3.60 -25.84
C PHE A 26 9.29 -3.74 -25.45
N LYS A 27 9.60 -4.60 -24.48
CA LYS A 27 10.98 -4.93 -24.07
C LYS A 27 11.86 -5.42 -25.22
N ASN A 28 11.27 -6.16 -26.18
CA ASN A 28 11.98 -6.75 -27.31
C ASN A 28 11.92 -5.90 -28.59
N SER A 29 11.08 -4.86 -28.63
CA SER A 29 10.84 -4.04 -29.82
C SER A 29 12.03 -3.17 -30.24
N ARG A 30 12.77 -2.66 -29.25
CA ARG A 30 13.94 -1.79 -29.43
C ARG A 30 14.79 -1.75 -28.17
N ARG A 31 15.93 -1.07 -28.24
CA ARG A 31 16.65 -0.67 -27.03
C ARG A 31 15.81 0.36 -26.26
N LEU A 32 15.41 -0.01 -25.05
CA LEU A 32 14.69 0.86 -24.13
C LEU A 32 15.64 1.82 -23.41
N MET A 33 15.13 3.01 -23.08
CA MET A 33 15.78 3.93 -22.15
C MET A 33 15.72 3.36 -20.73
N THR A 34 16.57 3.85 -19.84
CA THR A 34 16.64 3.38 -18.44
C THR A 34 15.28 3.43 -17.75
N ASP A 35 14.54 4.52 -17.88
CA ASP A 35 13.24 4.70 -17.21
C ASP A 35 12.17 3.76 -17.79
N GLU A 36 12.20 3.53 -19.10
CA GLU A 36 11.30 2.59 -19.77
C GLU A 36 11.58 1.16 -19.32
N MET A 37 12.86 0.78 -19.22
CA MET A 37 13.25 -0.55 -18.77
C MET A 37 12.91 -0.76 -17.28
N GLY A 38 13.14 0.24 -16.43
CA GLY A 38 12.73 0.21 -15.02
C GLY A 38 11.22 0.04 -14.87
N TRP A 39 10.43 0.82 -15.62
CA TRP A 39 8.98 0.72 -15.67
C TRP A 39 8.49 -0.66 -16.15
N VAL A 40 9.10 -1.22 -17.20
CA VAL A 40 8.77 -2.57 -17.70
C VAL A 40 9.05 -3.63 -16.64
N TYR A 41 10.24 -3.63 -16.03
CA TYR A 41 10.57 -4.61 -15.01
C TYR A 41 9.64 -4.54 -13.80
N TRP A 42 9.33 -3.31 -13.36
CA TRP A 42 8.42 -3.09 -12.25
C TRP A 42 7.03 -3.65 -12.56
N ASN A 43 6.46 -3.32 -13.73
CA ASN A 43 5.10 -3.75 -14.09
C ASN A 43 4.99 -5.23 -14.45
N ILE A 44 6.04 -5.87 -14.97
CA ILE A 44 6.06 -7.34 -15.12
C ILE A 44 6.02 -8.00 -13.73
N SER A 45 6.74 -7.46 -12.74
CA SER A 45 6.67 -7.97 -11.37
C SER A 45 5.28 -7.75 -10.78
N ASP A 46 4.71 -6.57 -10.97
CA ASP A 46 3.40 -6.19 -10.45
C ASP A 46 2.27 -7.06 -10.99
N ALA A 47 2.17 -7.20 -12.33
CA ALA A 47 1.15 -8.02 -12.97
C ALA A 47 1.23 -9.50 -12.55
N ASN A 48 2.43 -10.04 -12.33
CA ASN A 48 2.60 -11.38 -11.78
C ASN A 48 2.29 -11.46 -10.28
N ALA A 49 2.57 -10.40 -9.52
CA ALA A 49 2.31 -10.33 -8.08
C ALA A 49 0.81 -10.33 -7.77
N VAL A 50 0.02 -9.54 -8.52
CA VAL A 50 -1.45 -9.53 -8.40
C VAL A 50 -2.04 -10.93 -8.66
N GLN A 51 -1.47 -11.68 -9.61
CA GLN A 51 -1.84 -13.07 -9.91
C GLN A 51 -1.23 -14.10 -8.96
N ARG A 52 -0.46 -13.68 -7.95
CA ARG A 52 0.27 -14.55 -6.99
C ARG A 52 1.25 -15.54 -7.66
N LYS A 53 1.73 -15.23 -8.86
CA LYS A 53 2.70 -16.04 -9.63
C LYS A 53 4.12 -15.84 -9.10
N TYR A 54 4.39 -16.25 -7.86
CA TYR A 54 5.63 -15.93 -7.12
C TYR A 54 6.93 -16.32 -7.85
N GLN A 55 6.94 -17.43 -8.58
CA GLN A 55 8.11 -17.84 -9.34
C GLN A 55 8.40 -16.88 -10.50
N MET A 56 7.36 -16.42 -11.20
CA MET A 56 7.50 -15.45 -12.30
C MET A 56 7.93 -14.09 -11.78
N VAL A 57 7.40 -13.66 -10.61
CA VAL A 57 7.87 -12.45 -9.92
C VAL A 57 9.36 -12.58 -9.64
N TYR A 58 9.78 -13.68 -8.99
CA TYR A 58 11.18 -13.90 -8.62
C TYR A 58 12.14 -13.88 -9.82
N GLU A 59 11.84 -14.63 -10.88
CA GLU A 59 12.67 -14.70 -12.08
C GLU A 59 12.83 -13.35 -12.78
N ASN A 60 11.78 -12.53 -12.80
CA ASN A 60 11.84 -11.17 -13.32
C ASN A 60 12.61 -10.23 -12.38
N HIS A 61 12.40 -10.36 -11.07
CA HIS A 61 12.96 -9.46 -10.08
C HIS A 61 14.47 -9.63 -9.90
N VAL A 62 14.99 -10.87 -10.00
CA VAL A 62 16.44 -11.11 -10.06
C VAL A 62 17.05 -10.33 -11.24
N LYS A 63 16.45 -10.43 -12.42
CA LYS A 63 16.91 -9.67 -13.61
C LYS A 63 16.77 -8.16 -13.42
N PHE A 64 15.70 -7.71 -12.76
CA PHE A 64 15.48 -6.30 -12.46
C PHE A 64 16.58 -5.76 -11.55
N VAL A 65 16.92 -6.48 -10.48
CA VAL A 65 17.96 -6.08 -9.53
C VAL A 65 19.35 -6.14 -10.16
N GLU A 66 19.67 -7.20 -10.90
CA GLU A 66 20.95 -7.32 -11.62
C GLU A 66 21.14 -6.17 -12.60
N TRP A 67 20.15 -5.91 -13.45
CA TRP A 67 20.16 -4.78 -14.37
C TRP A 67 20.21 -3.45 -13.62
N GLY A 68 19.41 -3.29 -12.56
CA GLY A 68 19.31 -2.06 -11.79
C GLY A 68 20.62 -1.68 -11.12
N LYS A 69 21.36 -2.66 -10.59
CA LYS A 69 22.70 -2.44 -10.02
C LYS A 69 23.73 -1.98 -11.04
N ALA A 70 23.57 -2.36 -12.31
CA ALA A 70 24.50 -2.02 -13.39
C ALA A 70 24.15 -0.69 -14.09
N GLU A 71 22.86 -0.42 -14.27
CA GLU A 71 22.39 0.61 -15.22
C GLU A 71 21.61 1.76 -14.55
N LEU A 72 21.05 1.58 -13.35
CA LEU A 72 20.38 2.68 -12.66
C LEU A 72 21.39 3.63 -12.02
N PHE A 73 21.07 4.92 -12.06
CA PHE A 73 21.73 5.89 -11.20
C PHE A 73 21.51 5.52 -9.73
N PRO A 74 22.49 5.79 -8.83
CA PRO A 74 22.39 5.39 -7.43
C PRO A 74 21.11 5.85 -6.73
N ASP A 75 20.64 7.06 -7.01
CA ASP A 75 19.41 7.62 -6.45
C ASP A 75 18.12 6.87 -6.85
N ARG A 76 18.19 5.93 -7.81
CA ARG A 76 17.04 5.17 -8.31
C ARG A 76 16.96 3.72 -7.82
N LEU A 77 17.89 3.28 -6.97
CA LEU A 77 17.96 1.88 -6.54
C LEU A 77 16.74 1.41 -5.73
N HIS A 78 15.99 2.31 -5.10
CA HIS A 78 14.77 1.93 -4.38
C HIS A 78 13.63 1.46 -5.29
N TRP A 79 13.74 1.62 -6.61
CA TRP A 79 12.68 1.29 -7.56
C TRP A 79 12.35 -0.20 -7.59
N PHE A 80 13.33 -1.09 -7.47
CA PHE A 80 13.03 -2.52 -7.41
C PHE A 80 12.46 -2.96 -6.06
N VAL A 81 12.51 -2.16 -5.00
CA VAL A 81 12.03 -2.56 -3.66
C VAL A 81 10.91 -1.68 -3.13
N SER A 82 10.10 -1.09 -4.02
CA SER A 82 9.10 -0.09 -3.64
C SER A 82 7.68 -0.63 -3.44
N ASP A 83 7.42 -1.92 -3.63
CA ASP A 83 6.05 -2.46 -3.63
C ASP A 83 5.87 -3.66 -2.68
N ALA A 84 4.85 -3.58 -1.83
CA ALA A 84 4.54 -4.59 -0.82
C ALA A 84 3.86 -5.84 -1.41
N THR A 85 3.08 -5.69 -2.48
CA THR A 85 2.41 -6.81 -3.15
C THR A 85 3.44 -7.73 -3.80
N GLN A 86 4.46 -7.14 -4.43
CA GLN A 86 5.60 -7.87 -4.97
C GLN A 86 6.37 -8.60 -3.85
N ALA A 87 6.72 -7.89 -2.76
CA ALA A 87 7.43 -8.47 -1.61
C ALA A 87 6.66 -9.62 -0.94
N LEU A 88 5.36 -9.44 -0.69
CA LEU A 88 4.49 -10.45 -0.08
C LEU A 88 4.25 -11.62 -1.02
N THR A 89 4.18 -11.40 -2.33
CA THR A 89 4.07 -12.51 -3.29
C THR A 89 5.34 -13.35 -3.30
N LEU A 90 6.52 -12.73 -3.25
CA LEU A 90 7.80 -13.45 -3.12
C LEU A 90 7.86 -14.30 -1.84
N SER A 91 7.21 -13.86 -0.76
CA SER A 91 7.12 -14.66 0.48
C SER A 91 6.36 -15.98 0.33
N LEU A 92 5.46 -16.09 -0.66
CA LEU A 92 4.75 -17.34 -0.95
C LEU A 92 5.69 -18.43 -1.50
N GLY A 93 6.83 -18.04 -2.06
CA GLY A 93 7.87 -18.94 -2.58
C GLY A 93 9.15 -18.95 -1.74
N ASP A 94 9.10 -18.50 -0.48
CA ASP A 94 10.26 -18.38 0.42
C ASP A 94 11.37 -17.41 -0.05
N TYR A 95 11.07 -16.50 -0.99
CA TYR A 95 12.04 -15.53 -1.54
C TYR A 95 12.08 -14.19 -0.79
N PHE A 96 11.34 -14.04 0.31
CA PHE A 96 11.25 -12.75 1.01
C PHE A 96 12.59 -12.27 1.58
N GLU A 97 13.42 -13.15 2.13
CA GLU A 97 14.73 -12.76 2.66
C GLU A 97 15.63 -12.17 1.57
N GLU A 98 15.52 -12.68 0.34
CA GLU A 98 16.28 -12.14 -0.78
C GLU A 98 15.77 -10.76 -1.19
N TRP A 99 14.44 -10.57 -1.24
CA TRP A 99 13.86 -9.26 -1.43
C TRP A 99 14.30 -8.25 -0.37
N PHE A 100 14.32 -8.67 0.90
CA PHE A 100 14.77 -7.82 1.99
C PHE A 100 16.27 -7.47 1.88
N ASN A 101 17.11 -8.40 1.42
CA ASN A 101 18.51 -8.11 1.11
C ASN A 101 18.66 -7.08 -0.02
N TRP A 102 17.80 -7.13 -1.04
CA TRP A 102 17.77 -6.08 -2.07
C TRP A 102 17.33 -4.73 -1.51
N TYR A 103 16.36 -4.72 -0.58
CA TYR A 103 15.97 -3.52 0.15
C TYR A 103 17.14 -2.91 0.93
N LEU A 104 17.86 -3.74 1.71
CA LEU A 104 19.05 -3.30 2.45
C LEU A 104 20.14 -2.76 1.52
N TYR A 105 20.34 -3.41 0.37
CA TYR A 105 21.27 -2.93 -0.66
C TYR A 105 20.87 -1.53 -1.16
N ALA A 106 19.59 -1.31 -1.49
CA ALA A 106 19.11 -0.01 -1.93
C ALA A 106 19.34 1.06 -0.84
N CYS A 107 19.04 0.77 0.43
CA CYS A 107 19.31 1.67 1.55
C CYS A 107 20.78 2.03 1.71
N GLN A 108 21.69 1.08 1.48
CA GLN A 108 23.13 1.28 1.63
C GLN A 108 23.75 2.06 0.45
N HIS A 109 23.27 1.82 -0.77
CA HIS A 109 23.92 2.29 -1.99
C HIS A 109 23.19 3.44 -2.68
N SER A 110 21.94 3.73 -2.31
CA SER A 110 21.20 4.83 -2.90
C SER A 110 21.64 6.18 -2.34
N THR A 111 21.92 7.12 -3.23
CA THR A 111 22.06 8.53 -2.84
C THR A 111 20.71 9.05 -2.37
N ARG A 112 20.67 9.83 -1.30
CA ARG A 112 19.44 10.48 -0.81
C ARG A 112 19.31 11.85 -1.46
N THR A 113 18.19 12.08 -2.13
CA THR A 113 17.89 13.37 -2.79
C THR A 113 16.45 13.78 -2.48
N ALA A 114 16.08 15.02 -2.82
CA ALA A 114 14.70 15.47 -2.68
C ALA A 114 13.79 14.74 -3.69
N GLU A 115 14.31 14.48 -4.88
CA GLU A 115 13.60 13.90 -6.02
C GLU A 115 13.26 12.42 -5.83
N ASN A 116 14.00 11.69 -4.98
CA ASN A 116 13.74 10.26 -4.71
C ASN A 116 13.08 10.00 -3.34
N ARG A 117 12.59 11.04 -2.67
CA ARG A 117 12.00 10.89 -1.33
C ARG A 117 10.73 10.04 -1.37
N GLY A 118 9.90 10.18 -2.39
CA GLY A 118 8.69 9.39 -2.56
C GLY A 118 8.97 7.90 -2.66
N ILE A 119 9.86 7.49 -3.56
CA ILE A 119 10.16 6.07 -3.76
C ILE A 119 10.92 5.45 -2.58
N ARG A 120 11.74 6.23 -1.87
CA ARG A 120 12.35 5.80 -0.60
C ARG A 120 11.28 5.52 0.45
N PHE A 121 10.31 6.43 0.61
CA PHE A 121 9.16 6.22 1.48
C PHE A 121 8.39 4.95 1.10
N GLU A 122 8.08 4.74 -0.19
CA GLU A 122 7.36 3.55 -0.65
C GLU A 122 8.13 2.27 -0.34
N SER A 123 9.45 2.26 -0.53
CA SER A 123 10.27 1.10 -0.17
C SER A 123 10.30 0.80 1.33
N HIS A 124 10.35 1.82 2.17
CA HIS A 124 10.33 1.64 3.63
C HIS A 124 8.96 1.14 4.08
N ARG A 125 7.88 1.72 3.51
CA ARG A 125 6.50 1.29 3.73
C ARG A 125 6.30 -0.18 3.32
N ALA A 126 6.81 -0.58 2.14
CA ALA A 126 6.73 -1.95 1.65
C ALA A 126 7.48 -2.93 2.55
N ALA A 127 8.69 -2.57 3.00
CA ALA A 127 9.48 -3.40 3.91
C ALA A 127 8.79 -3.56 5.27
N ILE A 128 8.33 -2.47 5.90
CA ILE A 128 7.65 -2.52 7.19
C ILE A 128 6.36 -3.35 7.10
N GLY A 129 5.49 -3.03 6.13
CA GLY A 129 4.22 -3.72 5.96
C GLY A 129 4.40 -5.22 5.71
N SER A 130 5.39 -5.60 4.93
CA SER A 130 5.70 -7.01 4.67
C SER A 130 6.23 -7.72 5.93
N LEU A 131 7.13 -7.08 6.69
CA LEU A 131 7.67 -7.65 7.92
C LEU A 131 6.60 -7.82 9.00
N LEU A 132 5.67 -6.86 9.16
CA LEU A 132 4.51 -6.98 10.05
C LEU A 132 3.65 -8.17 9.66
N LYS A 133 3.29 -8.26 8.38
CA LYS A 133 2.43 -9.35 7.87
C LYS A 133 3.07 -10.73 8.04
N LEU A 134 4.38 -10.82 7.86
CA LEU A 134 5.17 -12.03 8.05
C LEU A 134 5.59 -12.27 9.52
N LYS A 135 5.22 -11.36 10.43
CA LYS A 135 5.59 -11.38 11.86
C LYS A 135 7.09 -11.47 12.11
N LYS A 136 7.91 -10.88 11.23
CA LYS A 136 9.38 -10.86 11.31
C LYS A 136 9.89 -9.62 12.05
N LEU A 137 9.52 -9.50 13.33
CA LEU A 137 9.78 -8.30 14.12
C LEU A 137 11.27 -8.01 14.39
N THR A 138 12.15 -9.01 14.32
CA THR A 138 13.60 -8.82 14.57
C THR A 138 14.28 -7.93 13.54
N GLN A 139 13.76 -7.86 12.32
CA GLN A 139 14.33 -7.07 11.22
C GLN A 139 13.66 -5.70 11.06
N ILE A 140 12.55 -5.47 11.77
CA ILE A 140 11.63 -4.34 11.52
C ILE A 140 12.17 -2.98 11.92
N GLU A 141 13.14 -2.94 12.84
CA GLU A 141 13.72 -1.68 13.32
C GLU A 141 14.47 -0.93 12.20
N ILE A 142 15.10 -1.66 11.28
CA ILE A 142 15.87 -1.05 10.19
C ILE A 142 14.98 -0.16 9.31
N PRO A 143 13.91 -0.67 8.69
CA PRO A 143 13.07 0.17 7.85
C PRO A 143 12.28 1.23 8.65
N PHE A 144 11.91 0.99 9.91
CA PHE A 144 11.33 2.03 10.77
C PHE A 144 12.31 3.18 11.01
N SER A 145 13.57 2.88 11.31
CA SER A 145 14.62 3.90 11.49
C SER A 145 14.82 4.72 10.21
N HIS A 146 14.86 4.06 9.05
CA HIS A 146 14.96 4.76 7.77
C HIS A 146 13.74 5.65 7.47
N MET A 147 12.53 5.15 7.71
CA MET A 147 11.30 5.92 7.51
C MET A 147 11.21 7.12 8.45
N CYS A 148 11.59 6.96 9.73
CA CYS A 148 11.67 8.05 10.69
C CYS A 148 12.71 9.09 10.26
N GLY A 149 13.90 8.65 9.82
CA GLY A 149 14.92 9.54 9.29
C GLY A 149 14.45 10.30 8.05
N LEU A 150 13.71 9.67 7.15
CA LEU A 150 13.12 10.29 5.96
C LEU A 150 12.15 11.42 6.33
N LEU A 151 11.31 11.23 7.36
CA LEU A 151 10.40 12.26 7.85
C LEU A 151 11.15 13.47 8.44
N GLN A 152 12.38 13.30 8.92
CA GLN A 152 13.21 14.38 9.46
C GLN A 152 14.00 15.14 8.38
N GLU A 153 14.05 14.64 7.14
CA GLU A 153 14.82 15.29 6.07
C GLU A 153 14.20 16.63 5.63
N ASP A 154 12.87 16.71 5.64
CA ASP A 154 12.13 17.85 5.09
C ASP A 154 10.69 17.88 5.62
N HIS A 155 10.39 18.85 6.48
CA HIS A 155 9.07 19.06 7.05
C HIS A 155 8.10 19.76 6.07
N ASP A 156 8.64 20.42 5.05
CA ASP A 156 7.86 21.10 4.01
C ASP A 156 7.63 20.17 2.79
N TRP A 157 8.09 18.93 2.85
CA TRP A 157 7.83 17.95 1.81
C TRP A 157 6.33 17.75 1.63
N GLU A 158 5.85 17.87 0.40
CA GLU A 158 4.42 17.74 0.08
C GLU A 158 3.78 16.46 0.64
N ASN A 159 4.50 15.34 0.70
CA ASN A 159 3.93 14.08 1.22
C ASN A 159 4.18 13.87 2.71
N HIS A 160 4.69 14.88 3.45
CA HIS A 160 5.08 14.73 4.85
C HIS A 160 3.91 14.22 5.71
N THR A 161 2.73 14.83 5.62
CA THR A 161 1.52 14.40 6.35
C THR A 161 1.16 12.95 6.02
N PHE A 162 1.13 12.60 4.72
CA PHE A 162 0.80 11.26 4.27
C PHE A 162 1.79 10.23 4.84
N ALA A 163 3.08 10.56 4.77
CA ALA A 163 4.14 9.69 5.21
C ALA A 163 4.18 9.53 6.72
N ALA A 164 3.97 10.61 7.48
CA ALA A 164 3.89 10.59 8.94
C ALA A 164 2.69 9.77 9.42
N PHE A 165 1.52 9.97 8.82
CA PHE A 165 0.32 9.20 9.17
C PHE A 165 0.50 7.71 8.89
N THR A 166 1.10 7.37 7.74
CA THR A 166 1.46 5.98 7.40
C THR A 166 2.44 5.39 8.41
N TYR A 167 3.49 6.13 8.77
CA TYR A 167 4.50 5.70 9.74
C TYR A 167 3.85 5.36 11.08
N TYR A 168 3.00 6.24 11.63
CA TYR A 168 2.35 5.99 12.91
C TYR A 168 1.32 4.86 12.83
N THR A 169 0.62 4.69 11.71
CA THR A 169 -0.29 3.55 11.49
C THR A 169 0.46 2.22 11.55
N LEU A 170 1.61 2.12 10.86
CA LEU A 170 2.44 0.91 10.91
C LEU A 170 3.08 0.71 12.30
N LEU A 171 3.49 1.80 12.96
CA LEU A 171 4.05 1.74 14.30
C LEU A 171 3.01 1.26 15.32
N LEU A 172 1.75 1.66 15.17
CA LEU A 172 0.65 1.20 16.01
C LEU A 172 0.51 -0.33 15.97
N GLU A 173 0.54 -0.92 14.77
CA GLU A 173 0.49 -2.37 14.59
C GLU A 173 1.70 -3.07 15.22
N LYS A 174 2.92 -2.55 14.98
CA LYS A 174 4.15 -3.09 15.59
C LYS A 174 4.06 -3.11 17.12
N VAL A 175 3.71 -1.97 17.71
CA VAL A 175 3.67 -1.76 19.17
C VAL A 175 2.62 -2.65 19.81
N PHE A 176 1.48 -2.84 19.15
CA PHE A 176 0.48 -3.82 19.58
C PHE A 176 1.04 -5.25 19.57
N MET A 177 1.75 -5.65 18.50
CA MET A 177 2.36 -6.98 18.41
C MET A 177 3.46 -7.22 19.46
N LEU A 178 4.08 -6.16 19.97
CA LEU A 178 5.10 -6.22 21.04
C LEU A 178 4.52 -6.08 22.46
N ASP A 179 3.21 -5.88 22.60
CA ASP A 179 2.52 -5.69 23.88
C ASP A 179 3.03 -4.45 24.67
N GLU A 180 3.41 -3.38 23.95
CA GLU A 180 3.95 -2.15 24.53
C GLU A 180 2.83 -1.11 24.78
N GLN A 181 2.01 -1.35 25.81
CA GLN A 181 0.76 -0.61 26.03
C GLN A 181 0.92 0.92 26.23
N GLU A 182 1.98 1.38 26.89
CA GLU A 182 2.25 2.82 27.08
C GLU A 182 2.49 3.49 25.72
N LEU A 183 3.40 2.93 24.92
CA LEU A 183 3.69 3.43 23.59
C LEU A 183 2.49 3.31 22.64
N LEU A 184 1.63 2.30 22.83
CA LEU A 184 0.42 2.12 22.03
C LEU A 184 -0.52 3.33 22.19
N ASN A 185 -0.63 3.84 23.42
CA ASN A 185 -1.46 5.01 23.74
C ASN A 185 -0.85 6.29 23.14
N ASP A 186 0.47 6.46 23.25
CA ASP A 186 1.17 7.62 22.69
C ASP A 186 1.04 7.68 21.15
N VAL A 187 1.23 6.54 20.48
CA VAL A 187 1.07 6.43 19.03
C VAL A 187 -0.39 6.69 18.63
N SER A 188 -1.36 6.14 19.37
CA SER A 188 -2.79 6.40 19.12
C SER A 188 -3.14 7.88 19.26
N LEU A 189 -2.58 8.57 20.28
CA LEU A 189 -2.76 10.01 20.46
C LEU A 189 -2.17 10.78 19.28
N ARG A 190 -0.98 10.41 18.84
CA ARG A 190 -0.31 11.09 17.73
C ARG A 190 -1.06 10.94 16.40
N ILE A 191 -1.63 9.77 16.13
CA ILE A 191 -2.51 9.53 14.98
C ILE A 191 -3.72 10.46 15.05
N ARG A 192 -4.36 10.58 16.23
CA ARG A 192 -5.52 11.46 16.42
C ARG A 192 -5.17 12.93 16.19
N GLU A 193 -4.02 13.38 16.68
CA GLU A 193 -3.55 14.76 16.45
C GLU A 193 -3.38 15.05 14.95
N LEU A 194 -2.69 14.16 14.21
CA LEU A 194 -2.51 14.30 12.76
C LEU A 194 -3.85 14.28 12.01
N LEU A 195 -4.77 13.41 12.44
CA LEU A 195 -6.10 13.32 11.85
C LEU A 195 -6.86 14.65 11.96
N GLU A 196 -6.91 15.22 13.16
CA GLU A 196 -7.67 16.45 13.43
C GLU A 196 -7.01 17.70 12.84
N GLN A 197 -5.68 17.80 12.91
CA GLN A 197 -4.96 19.02 12.53
C GLN A 197 -4.74 19.13 11.02
N GLU A 198 -4.51 18.00 10.34
CA GLU A 198 -4.04 18.01 8.96
C GLU A 198 -4.97 17.24 8.03
N VAL A 199 -5.24 15.95 8.32
CA VAL A 199 -5.95 15.06 7.39
C VAL A 199 -7.38 15.53 7.12
N LYS A 200 -8.14 15.90 8.16
CA LYS A 200 -9.51 16.42 7.97
C LYS A 200 -9.53 17.69 7.12
N GLY A 201 -8.55 18.58 7.29
CA GLY A 201 -8.41 19.77 6.44
C GLY A 201 -8.20 19.41 4.96
N MET A 202 -7.36 18.40 4.69
CA MET A 202 -7.10 17.91 3.33
C MET A 202 -8.34 17.28 2.67
N LEU A 203 -9.16 16.54 3.42
CA LEU A 203 -10.42 15.95 2.92
C LEU A 203 -11.43 17.01 2.46
N HIS A 204 -11.42 18.18 3.08
CA HIS A 204 -12.29 19.31 2.73
C HIS A 204 -11.71 20.23 1.65
N SER A 205 -10.40 20.10 1.35
CA SER A 205 -9.77 20.92 0.33
C SER A 205 -10.28 20.51 -1.06
N SER A 206 -10.79 21.48 -1.82
CA SER A 206 -11.27 21.28 -3.20
C SER A 206 -10.12 21.27 -4.21
N THR A 207 -8.92 20.83 -3.81
CA THR A 207 -7.78 20.75 -4.73
C THR A 207 -8.15 19.76 -5.81
N ALA A 208 -8.35 20.28 -7.02
CA ALA A 208 -8.66 19.46 -8.18
C ALA A 208 -7.57 18.40 -8.30
N GLU A 209 -7.99 17.14 -8.46
CA GLU A 209 -7.08 16.06 -8.82
C GLU A 209 -6.39 16.46 -10.13
N SER A 210 -5.17 16.98 -10.01
CA SER A 210 -4.24 16.98 -11.13
C SER A 210 -3.87 15.52 -11.34
N GLN A 211 -4.75 14.76 -12.02
CA GLN A 211 -4.39 13.49 -12.63
C GLN A 211 -3.37 13.81 -13.71
N SER A 212 -2.11 13.94 -13.30
CA SER A 212 -1.00 13.70 -14.19
C SER A 212 -1.11 12.21 -14.52
N TYR A 213 -1.50 11.88 -15.75
CA TYR A 213 -1.56 10.52 -16.28
C TYR A 213 -0.13 9.96 -16.32
N THR A 214 0.41 9.66 -15.15
CA THR A 214 1.70 9.01 -15.01
C THR A 214 1.46 7.52 -15.07
N ALA A 215 2.31 6.80 -15.81
CA ALA A 215 2.17 5.36 -15.91
C ALA A 215 2.46 4.73 -14.54
N LEU A 216 1.58 3.84 -14.08
CA LEU A 216 1.73 3.13 -12.82
C LEU A 216 3.14 2.52 -12.68
N GLY A 217 3.77 2.71 -11.53
CA GLY A 217 5.09 2.16 -11.24
C GLY A 217 6.23 2.82 -12.01
N SER A 218 5.97 3.90 -12.74
CA SER A 218 7.02 4.72 -13.34
C SER A 218 7.77 5.51 -12.26
N TRP A 219 8.98 5.97 -12.58
CA TRP A 219 9.76 6.83 -11.68
C TRP A 219 8.98 8.06 -11.23
N LEU A 220 8.22 8.66 -12.14
CA LEU A 220 7.42 9.85 -11.86
C LEU A 220 6.24 9.52 -10.94
N ASP A 221 5.48 8.45 -11.24
CA ASP A 221 4.36 7.99 -10.40
C ASP A 221 4.80 7.71 -8.95
N LEU A 222 5.90 6.96 -8.79
CA LEU A 222 6.43 6.58 -7.46
C LEU A 222 6.99 7.76 -6.65
N ASN A 223 7.18 8.93 -7.26
CA ASN A 223 7.64 10.15 -6.61
C ASN A 223 6.60 11.29 -6.67
N THR A 224 5.38 11.02 -7.12
CA THR A 224 4.32 12.03 -7.23
C THR A 224 3.71 12.37 -5.86
N SER A 225 3.15 13.57 -5.78
CA SER A 225 2.36 14.05 -4.64
C SER A 225 1.20 13.12 -4.26
N ARG A 226 1.00 12.92 -2.96
CA ARG A 226 -0.05 12.13 -2.31
C ARG A 226 -0.97 13.00 -1.44
N GLN A 227 -1.03 14.31 -1.71
CA GLN A 227 -1.90 15.24 -0.97
C GLN A 227 -3.38 15.19 -1.38
N ALA A 228 -3.70 14.46 -2.45
CA ALA A 228 -5.06 14.38 -2.96
C ALA A 228 -6.01 13.74 -1.94
N LYS A 229 -7.29 14.16 -1.98
CA LYS A 229 -8.36 13.59 -1.15
C LYS A 229 -8.40 12.05 -1.23
N GLY A 230 -8.23 11.48 -2.42
CA GLY A 230 -8.19 10.02 -2.60
C GLY A 230 -7.04 9.33 -1.84
N SER A 231 -5.89 9.98 -1.71
CA SER A 231 -4.79 9.44 -0.91
C SER A 231 -5.11 9.45 0.59
N MET A 232 -5.77 10.51 1.08
CA MET A 232 -6.19 10.60 2.48
C MET A 232 -7.27 9.57 2.84
N THR A 233 -8.20 9.29 1.94
CA THR A 233 -9.20 8.24 2.18
C THR A 233 -8.58 6.84 2.22
N VAL A 234 -7.54 6.59 1.40
CA VAL A 234 -6.74 5.34 1.48
C VAL A 234 -6.03 5.22 2.84
N LEU A 235 -5.48 6.31 3.39
CA LEU A 235 -4.88 6.29 4.73
C LEU A 235 -5.89 5.93 5.81
N LEU A 236 -7.06 6.55 5.78
CA LEU A 236 -8.14 6.27 6.72
C LEU A 236 -8.59 4.82 6.62
N TYR A 237 -8.72 4.31 5.41
CA TYR A 237 -9.06 2.92 5.16
C TYR A 237 -8.03 1.95 5.77
N ASN A 238 -6.73 2.21 5.54
CA ASN A 238 -5.65 1.40 6.09
C ASN A 238 -5.60 1.46 7.63
N LEU A 239 -5.85 2.64 8.20
CA LEU A 239 -5.94 2.80 9.66
C LEU A 239 -7.17 2.08 10.22
N GLY A 240 -8.32 2.12 9.53
CA GLY A 240 -9.52 1.36 9.91
C GLY A 240 -9.27 -0.14 9.96
N CYS A 241 -8.53 -0.67 8.97
CA CYS A 241 -8.08 -2.07 8.95
C CYS A 241 -7.12 -2.38 10.11
N THR A 242 -6.19 -1.46 10.41
CA THR A 242 -5.23 -1.61 11.50
C THR A 242 -5.94 -1.63 12.86
N TYR A 243 -6.86 -0.68 13.09
CA TYR A 243 -7.65 -0.63 14.32
C TYR A 243 -8.50 -1.89 14.52
N HIS A 244 -9.10 -2.41 13.45
CA HIS A 244 -9.79 -3.70 13.50
C HIS A 244 -8.84 -4.82 13.94
N ALA A 245 -7.67 -4.93 13.32
CA ALA A 245 -6.70 -6.00 13.59
C ALA A 245 -6.19 -6.00 15.04
N ILE A 246 -6.17 -4.83 15.69
CA ILE A 246 -5.75 -4.68 17.10
C ILE A 246 -6.94 -4.64 18.09
N GLY A 247 -8.16 -4.90 17.62
CA GLY A 247 -9.36 -4.98 18.45
C GLY A 247 -9.96 -3.64 18.88
N LYS A 248 -9.52 -2.52 18.28
CA LYS A 248 -10.08 -1.17 18.49
C LYS A 248 -11.25 -0.93 17.52
N TYR A 249 -12.35 -1.62 17.76
CA TYR A 249 -13.45 -1.69 16.78
C TYR A 249 -14.20 -0.36 16.62
N GLU A 250 -14.38 0.41 17.68
CA GLU A 250 -14.99 1.74 17.63
C GLU A 250 -14.18 2.70 16.76
N GLU A 251 -12.86 2.78 16.97
CA GLU A 251 -11.98 3.60 16.13
C GLU A 251 -11.91 3.08 14.69
N SER A 252 -11.97 1.76 14.49
CA SER A 252 -12.06 1.15 13.16
C SER A 252 -13.31 1.63 12.40
N ILE A 253 -14.47 1.59 13.05
CA ILE A 253 -15.75 2.08 12.50
C ILE A 253 -15.66 3.56 12.14
N GLU A 254 -15.08 4.38 13.02
CA GLU A 254 -14.92 5.81 12.77
C GLU A 254 -14.10 6.07 11.50
N MET A 255 -12.97 5.39 11.34
CA MET A 255 -12.10 5.59 10.18
C MET A 255 -12.76 5.14 8.86
N PHE A 256 -13.45 4.00 8.88
CA PHE A 256 -14.21 3.54 7.71
C PHE A 256 -15.32 4.52 7.33
N ARG A 257 -16.06 5.05 8.30
CA ARG A 257 -17.10 6.06 8.06
C ARG A 257 -16.53 7.33 7.43
N ILE A 258 -15.46 7.90 8.00
CA ILE A 258 -14.84 9.10 7.45
C ILE A 258 -14.36 8.87 6.00
N ALA A 259 -13.78 7.70 5.70
CA ALA A 259 -13.36 7.36 4.34
C ALA A 259 -14.55 7.25 3.37
N LEU A 260 -15.61 6.54 3.76
CA LEU A 260 -16.81 6.32 2.96
C LEU A 260 -17.60 7.61 2.71
N ASP A 261 -17.75 8.47 3.73
CA ASP A 261 -18.37 9.79 3.62
C ASP A 261 -17.60 10.73 2.67
N ASN A 262 -16.35 10.37 2.36
CA ASN A 262 -15.48 11.06 1.42
C ASN A 262 -15.34 10.35 0.07
N ASN A 263 -16.33 9.53 -0.29
CA ASN A 263 -16.43 8.81 -1.57
C ASN A 263 -15.28 7.83 -1.83
N SER A 264 -14.68 7.27 -0.77
CA SER A 264 -13.73 6.18 -0.93
C SER A 264 -14.43 4.92 -1.45
N THR A 265 -13.78 4.21 -2.37
CA THR A 265 -14.21 2.88 -2.79
C THR A 265 -13.80 1.86 -1.73
N VAL A 266 -14.75 1.04 -1.27
CA VAL A 266 -14.48 -0.03 -0.30
C VAL A 266 -14.21 -1.33 -1.04
N THR A 267 -13.07 -1.97 -0.76
CA THR A 267 -12.85 -3.35 -1.25
C THR A 267 -13.65 -4.34 -0.40
N ASN A 268 -13.94 -5.52 -0.93
CA ASN A 268 -14.60 -6.60 -0.18
C ASN A 268 -13.87 -6.94 1.13
N TYR A 269 -12.53 -6.84 1.14
CA TYR A 269 -11.74 -7.06 2.35
C TYR A 269 -12.08 -6.04 3.44
N GLY A 270 -11.97 -4.74 3.16
CA GLY A 270 -12.28 -3.72 4.17
C GLY A 270 -13.76 -3.58 4.47
N LEU A 271 -14.66 -3.92 3.53
CA LEU A 271 -16.08 -4.02 3.86
C LEU A 271 -16.30 -5.13 4.89
N ALA A 272 -15.67 -6.29 4.72
CA ALA A 272 -15.75 -7.36 5.71
C ALA A 272 -15.24 -6.92 7.09
N LEU A 273 -14.10 -6.21 7.15
CA LEU A 273 -13.57 -5.71 8.41
C LEU A 273 -14.46 -4.63 9.03
N TYR A 274 -15.04 -3.74 8.23
CA TYR A 274 -15.95 -2.71 8.73
C TYR A 274 -17.20 -3.33 9.35
N LEU A 275 -17.84 -4.28 8.65
CA LEU A 275 -19.00 -5.01 9.15
C LEU A 275 -18.68 -5.80 10.41
N SER A 276 -17.50 -6.43 10.46
CA SER A 276 -17.05 -7.17 11.63
C SER A 276 -16.79 -6.25 12.82
N SER A 277 -16.20 -5.07 12.60
CA SER A 277 -16.07 -4.07 13.68
C SER A 277 -17.43 -3.65 14.24
N ILE A 278 -18.43 -3.39 13.39
CA ILE A 278 -19.82 -3.08 13.86
C ILE A 278 -20.39 -4.23 14.70
N TRP A 279 -20.22 -5.46 14.24
CA TRP A 279 -20.70 -6.63 14.96
C TRP A 279 -20.03 -6.78 16.35
N ASN A 280 -18.72 -6.59 16.42
CA ASN A 280 -17.94 -6.78 17.65
C ASN A 280 -18.21 -5.70 18.72
N VAL A 281 -18.68 -4.51 18.35
CA VAL A 281 -19.14 -3.49 19.33
C VAL A 281 -20.59 -3.72 19.81
N GLY A 282 -21.22 -4.83 19.41
CA GLY A 282 -22.59 -5.16 19.78
C GLY A 282 -23.66 -4.59 18.84
N GLY A 283 -23.28 -4.25 17.61
CA GLY A 283 -24.23 -3.86 16.56
C GLY A 283 -25.24 -4.97 16.25
N THR A 284 -26.43 -4.58 15.78
CA THR A 284 -27.49 -5.55 15.47
C THR A 284 -27.27 -6.19 14.09
N SER A 285 -27.79 -7.41 13.86
CA SER A 285 -27.76 -8.02 12.52
C SER A 285 -28.36 -7.10 11.45
N ARG A 286 -29.42 -6.35 11.81
CA ARG A 286 -30.04 -5.36 10.92
C ARG A 286 -29.06 -4.25 10.54
N GLU A 287 -28.34 -3.69 11.49
CA GLU A 287 -27.36 -2.63 11.23
C GLU A 287 -26.25 -3.11 10.30
N VAL A 288 -25.71 -4.30 10.54
CA VAL A 288 -24.66 -4.88 9.68
C VAL A 288 -25.18 -5.10 8.26
N ILE A 289 -26.41 -5.62 8.11
CA ILE A 289 -27.03 -5.84 6.80
C ILE A 289 -27.35 -4.52 6.09
N ASP A 290 -27.81 -3.50 6.81
CA ASP A 290 -28.08 -2.17 6.24
C ASP A 290 -26.78 -1.54 5.70
N VAL A 291 -25.67 -1.66 6.44
CA VAL A 291 -24.34 -1.19 5.99
C VAL A 291 -23.85 -2.00 4.80
N PHE A 292 -23.99 -3.33 4.83
CA PHE A 292 -23.63 -4.19 3.70
C PHE A 292 -24.36 -3.77 2.43
N ASN A 293 -25.69 -3.65 2.48
CA ASN A 293 -26.51 -3.25 1.33
C ASN A 293 -26.17 -1.84 0.82
N THR A 294 -25.65 -0.97 1.68
CA THR A 294 -25.28 0.41 1.29
C THR A 294 -23.97 0.45 0.51
N TYR A 295 -23.00 -0.41 0.86
CA TYR A 295 -21.62 -0.28 0.38
C TYR A 295 -21.10 -1.49 -0.42
N SER A 296 -21.86 -2.59 -0.50
CA SER A 296 -21.48 -3.74 -1.34
C SER A 296 -21.57 -3.39 -2.82
N SER A 297 -20.61 -3.87 -3.62
CA SER A 297 -20.73 -3.82 -5.07
C SER A 297 -21.80 -4.78 -5.59
N ASP A 298 -22.39 -4.45 -6.74
CA ASP A 298 -23.39 -5.28 -7.41
C ASP A 298 -22.89 -6.72 -7.58
N GLY A 299 -23.68 -7.69 -7.11
CA GLY A 299 -23.37 -9.11 -7.23
C GLY A 299 -22.48 -9.68 -6.12
N THR A 300 -21.95 -8.87 -5.20
CA THR A 300 -21.25 -9.38 -4.00
C THR A 300 -22.28 -9.97 -3.03
N ALA A 301 -22.08 -11.22 -2.59
CA ALA A 301 -22.87 -11.82 -1.52
C ALA A 301 -22.16 -11.64 -0.18
N ILE A 302 -22.92 -11.47 0.91
CA ILE A 302 -22.32 -11.31 2.25
C ILE A 302 -21.46 -12.52 2.65
N ASN A 303 -21.80 -13.72 2.18
CA ASN A 303 -21.03 -14.94 2.42
C ASN A 303 -19.63 -14.89 1.79
N ASP A 304 -19.43 -14.10 0.72
CA ASP A 304 -18.12 -13.91 0.09
C ASP A 304 -17.14 -13.17 1.01
N LEU A 305 -17.67 -12.47 2.01
CA LEU A 305 -16.91 -11.70 2.99
C LEU A 305 -16.40 -12.56 4.15
N PHE A 306 -16.98 -13.75 4.38
CA PHE A 306 -16.65 -14.61 5.53
C PHE A 306 -15.21 -15.11 5.52
N ARG A 307 -14.58 -15.21 4.34
CA ARG A 307 -13.16 -15.56 4.22
C ARG A 307 -12.23 -14.51 4.85
N TYR A 308 -12.72 -13.27 5.00
CA TYR A 308 -11.98 -12.17 5.60
C TYR A 308 -12.40 -11.92 7.05
N ALA A 309 -13.69 -12.09 7.35
CA ALA A 309 -14.26 -11.93 8.68
C ALA A 309 -15.24 -13.08 8.99
N PRO A 310 -14.75 -14.21 9.54
CA PRO A 310 -15.56 -15.41 9.75
C PRO A 310 -16.68 -15.24 10.78
N ASP A 311 -16.53 -14.31 11.72
CA ASP A 311 -17.52 -13.95 12.75
C ASP A 311 -18.83 -13.43 12.14
N LEU A 312 -18.79 -12.85 10.94
CA LEU A 312 -20.00 -12.43 10.22
C LEU A 312 -20.95 -13.59 9.88
N SER A 313 -20.46 -14.84 9.87
CA SER A 313 -21.31 -16.00 9.61
C SER A 313 -22.45 -16.17 10.63
N SER A 314 -22.29 -15.67 11.87
CA SER A 314 -23.35 -15.73 12.88
C SER A 314 -24.54 -14.83 12.57
N ILE A 315 -24.37 -13.86 11.67
CA ILE A 315 -25.39 -12.87 11.32
C ILE A 315 -26.47 -13.48 10.41
N VAL A 316 -26.09 -14.41 9.53
CA VAL A 316 -26.95 -15.03 8.51
C VAL A 316 -27.74 -16.25 9.06
N THR A 317 -27.54 -16.59 10.33
CA THR A 317 -28.21 -17.71 11.01
C THR A 317 -29.56 -17.38 11.65
N PHE A 318 -30.10 -16.18 11.46
CA PHE A 318 -31.36 -15.72 12.09
C PHE A 318 -32.47 -15.39 11.09
#